data_AF-A0A371LX52-F1
#
_entry.id   AF-A0A371LX52-F1
#
_cell.length_a   1.000
_cell.length_b   1.000
_cell.length_c   1.000
_cell.angle_alpha   90.00
_cell.angle_beta   90.00
_cell.angle_gamma   90.00
#
_symmetry.space_group_name_H-M   'P 1'
#
loop_
_entity.id
_entity.type
_entity.pdbx_description
1 polymer ?
#
loop_
_entity_poly.entity_id
_entity_poly.type
_entity_poly.pdbx_seq_one_letter_code
_entity_poly.pdbx_strand_id
1 'polypeptide(L)'
;MSVSLRVLDDGAWVSVNDAREVSVSELWRLDDPSFCGCELPDFVVENVLDVGADGRTVSAKVYGQCIACGHAGVPGWVPVGRLREGEFVDIDRERVVLPVRRGDDDE
;
A
#
# COMPACT_ATOMS: atom_id res chain seq x y z
N MET A 1 23.32 -5.45 0.97
CA MET A 1 22.55 -5.60 2.22
C MET A 1 21.22 -6.24 1.88
N SER A 2 20.77 -7.20 2.67
CA SER A 2 19.42 -7.76 2.53
C SER A 2 18.44 -6.91 3.33
N VAL A 3 17.29 -6.60 2.75
CA VAL A 3 16.18 -5.93 3.45
C VAL A 3 15.15 -6.99 3.80
N SER A 4 14.66 -7.01 5.05
CA SER A 4 13.53 -7.86 5.42
C SER A 4 12.22 -7.09 5.24
N LEU A 5 11.26 -7.71 4.56
CA LEU A 5 9.90 -7.21 4.38
C LEU A 5 8.93 -8.24 4.94
N ARG A 6 7.97 -7.79 5.74
CA ARG A 6 6.89 -8.63 6.27
C ARG A 6 5.71 -7.78 6.71
N VAL A 7 4.56 -8.42 6.75
CA VAL A 7 3.37 -7.90 7.43
C VAL A 7 3.48 -8.19 8.93
N LEU A 8 3.16 -7.23 9.79
CA LEU A 8 3.18 -7.36 11.25
C LEU A 8 1.80 -7.13 11.86
N ASP A 9 1.65 -7.60 13.10
CA ASP A 9 0.49 -7.35 13.98
C ASP A 9 -0.85 -7.62 13.28
N ASP A 10 -1.01 -8.82 12.72
CA ASP A 10 -2.24 -9.27 12.04
C ASP A 10 -2.70 -8.34 10.91
N GLY A 11 -1.75 -7.76 10.18
CA GLY A 11 -2.03 -6.87 9.05
C GLY A 11 -2.12 -5.40 9.42
N ALA A 12 -1.73 -5.00 10.63
CA ALA A 12 -1.75 -3.60 11.03
C ALA A 12 -0.56 -2.79 10.46
N TRP A 13 0.55 -3.45 10.11
CA TRP A 13 1.77 -2.76 9.66
C TRP A 13 2.49 -3.44 8.51
N VAL A 14 3.03 -2.62 7.61
CA VAL A 14 4.18 -3.00 6.78
C VAL A 14 5.46 -2.80 7.59
N SER A 15 6.28 -3.84 7.66
CA SER A 15 7.58 -3.77 8.31
C SER A 15 8.73 -3.85 7.32
N VAL A 16 9.71 -2.97 7.52
CA VAL A 16 10.99 -2.97 6.81
C VAL A 16 12.10 -3.05 7.85
N ASN A 17 12.96 -4.06 7.76
CA ASN A 17 14.06 -4.27 8.74
C ASN A 17 13.58 -4.26 10.21
N ASP A 18 12.43 -4.88 10.46
CA ASP A 18 11.79 -5.01 11.79
C ASP A 18 11.26 -3.69 12.39
N ALA A 19 11.37 -2.57 11.65
CA ALA A 19 10.70 -1.33 11.97
C ALA A 19 9.26 -1.33 11.43
N ARG A 20 8.37 -0.56 12.07
CA ARG A 20 6.98 -0.32 11.64
C ARG A 20 6.95 0.95 10.80
N GLU A 21 6.78 0.80 9.49
CA GLU A 21 6.94 1.92 8.55
C GLU A 21 5.62 2.45 8.01
N VAL A 22 4.64 1.57 7.73
CA VAL A 22 3.37 1.96 7.13
C VAL A 22 2.23 1.34 7.93
N SER A 23 1.29 2.18 8.37
CA SER A 23 0.17 1.77 9.22
C SER A 23 -1.09 1.56 8.39
N VAL A 24 -1.98 0.70 8.88
CA VAL A 24 -3.41 0.81 8.56
C VAL A 24 -4.00 2.10 9.16
N SER A 25 -5.25 2.42 8.82
CA SER A 25 -5.96 3.65 9.18
C SER A 25 -5.44 4.93 8.50
N GLU A 26 -4.53 4.80 7.54
CA GLU A 26 -4.15 5.91 6.66
C GLU A 26 -5.20 6.13 5.56
N LEU A 27 -5.33 7.38 5.10
CA LEU A 27 -6.16 7.75 3.95
C LEU A 27 -5.27 7.94 2.73
N TRP A 28 -5.51 7.14 1.69
CA TRP A 28 -4.76 7.15 0.44
C TRP A 28 -5.62 7.64 -0.71
N ARG A 29 -5.06 8.46 -1.59
CA ARG A 29 -5.72 8.82 -2.85
C ARG A 29 -5.20 7.95 -3.97
N LEU A 30 -6.06 7.12 -4.55
CA LEU A 30 -5.66 6.15 -5.57
C LEU A 30 -5.90 6.68 -6.99
N ASP A 31 -4.97 6.41 -7.91
CA ASP A 31 -5.17 6.53 -9.35
C ASP A 31 -5.68 5.18 -9.91
N ASP A 32 -6.92 4.82 -9.53
CA ASP A 32 -7.63 3.65 -10.07
C ASP A 32 -9.15 3.88 -10.10
N PRO A 33 -9.68 4.59 -11.11
CA PRO A 33 -11.12 4.77 -11.28
C PRO A 33 -11.85 3.49 -11.67
N SER A 34 -11.13 2.36 -11.85
CA SER A 34 -11.75 1.06 -12.10
C SER A 34 -11.92 0.23 -10.83
N PHE A 35 -11.32 0.64 -9.71
CA PHE A 35 -11.61 0.07 -8.39
C PHE A 35 -13.04 0.39 -7.96
N CYS A 36 -13.45 1.65 -8.09
CA CYS A 36 -14.83 2.10 -7.91
C CYS A 36 -15.12 3.26 -8.85
N GLY A 37 -16.39 3.61 -9.07
CA GLY A 37 -16.78 4.68 -10.01
C GLY A 37 -16.36 6.12 -9.63
N CYS A 38 -15.50 6.29 -8.62
CA CYS A 38 -14.91 7.58 -8.26
C CYS A 38 -13.69 7.88 -9.14
N GLU A 39 -13.50 9.13 -9.55
CA GLU A 39 -12.35 9.53 -10.39
C GLU A 39 -11.00 9.27 -9.69
N LEU A 40 -10.91 9.62 -8.40
CA LEU A 40 -9.76 9.35 -7.53
C LEU A 40 -10.30 8.79 -6.21
N PRO A 41 -10.31 7.46 -6.00
CA PRO A 41 -10.79 6.88 -4.76
C PRO A 41 -10.00 7.39 -3.54
N ASP A 42 -10.69 8.07 -2.63
CA ASP A 42 -10.19 8.36 -1.28
C ASP A 42 -10.37 7.09 -0.44
N PHE A 43 -9.31 6.28 -0.34
CA PHE A 43 -9.31 4.93 0.18
C PHE A 43 -8.74 4.88 1.60
N VAL A 44 -9.53 4.48 2.59
CA VAL A 44 -9.04 4.20 3.93
C VAL A 44 -8.49 2.77 3.98
N VAL A 45 -7.25 2.63 4.43
CA VAL A 45 -6.59 1.33 4.57
C VAL A 45 -7.05 0.68 5.87
N GLU A 46 -7.53 -0.55 5.81
CA GLU A 46 -8.04 -1.27 6.99
C GLU A 46 -7.18 -2.48 7.34
N ASN A 47 -6.54 -3.10 6.35
CA ASN A 47 -5.67 -4.25 6.57
C ASN A 47 -4.58 -4.36 5.49
N VAL A 48 -3.36 -4.67 5.91
CA VAL A 48 -2.24 -5.04 5.03
C VAL A 48 -2.27 -6.54 4.82
N LEU A 49 -2.48 -6.96 3.56
CA LEU A 49 -2.56 -8.36 3.17
C LEU A 49 -1.19 -8.92 2.80
N ASP A 50 -0.36 -8.11 2.13
CA ASP A 50 0.94 -8.53 1.66
C ASP A 50 1.88 -7.33 1.44
N VAL A 51 3.20 -7.59 1.43
CA VAL A 51 4.24 -6.61 1.11
C VAL A 51 5.30 -7.22 0.20
N GLY A 52 5.68 -6.48 -0.83
CA GLY A 52 6.73 -6.86 -1.76
C GLY A 52 7.61 -5.68 -2.16
N ALA A 53 8.73 -5.99 -2.81
CA ALA A 53 9.57 -5.00 -3.46
C ALA A 53 9.78 -5.33 -4.93
N ASP A 54 9.51 -4.34 -5.79
CA ASP A 54 9.88 -4.35 -7.20
C ASP A 54 11.04 -3.38 -7.41
N GLY A 55 12.25 -3.95 -7.56
CA GLY A 55 13.51 -3.22 -7.59
C GLY A 55 13.74 -2.41 -6.32
N ARG A 56 13.48 -1.10 -6.38
CA ARG A 56 13.60 -0.18 -5.23
C ARG A 56 12.26 0.26 -4.65
N THR A 57 11.14 -0.14 -5.25
CA THR A 57 9.81 0.31 -4.83
C THR A 57 9.22 -0.73 -3.89
N VAL A 58 8.92 -0.33 -2.66
CA VAL A 58 8.17 -1.17 -1.71
C VAL A 58 6.69 -0.93 -1.96
N SER A 59 5.93 -2.00 -2.18
CA SER A 59 4.49 -1.94 -2.41
C SER A 59 3.76 -2.86 -1.44
N ALA A 60 2.54 -2.48 -1.09
CA ALA A 60 1.66 -3.27 -0.23
C ALA A 60 0.37 -3.63 -0.98
N LYS A 61 -0.12 -4.84 -0.75
CA LYS A 61 -1.47 -5.25 -1.09
C LYS A 61 -2.34 -4.99 0.13
N VAL A 62 -3.39 -4.19 -0.01
CA VAL A 62 -4.20 -3.74 1.13
C VAL A 62 -5.69 -3.98 0.89
N TYR A 63 -6.41 -4.23 1.96
CA TYR A 63 -7.87 -4.19 2.01
C TYR A 63 -8.34 -2.90 2.68
N GLY A 64 -9.47 -2.39 2.22
CA GLY A 64 -10.06 -1.17 2.76
C GLY A 64 -11.28 -0.74 1.98
N GLN A 65 -11.65 0.53 2.10
CA GLN A 65 -12.83 1.08 1.45
C GLN A 65 -12.66 2.52 0.97
N CYS A 66 -13.36 2.87 -0.10
CA CYS A 66 -13.48 4.25 -0.54
C CYS A 66 -14.46 5.00 0.37
N ILE A 67 -14.01 6.07 1.03
CA ILE A 67 -14.86 6.85 1.95
C ILE A 67 -15.93 7.68 1.21
N ALA A 68 -15.74 7.92 -0.09
CA ALA A 68 -16.67 8.72 -0.89
C ALA A 68 -17.91 7.91 -1.32
N CYS A 69 -17.74 6.65 -1.72
CA CYS A 69 -18.84 5.81 -2.23
C CYS A 69 -19.13 4.55 -1.39
N GLY A 70 -18.28 4.23 -0.41
CA GLY A 70 -18.42 3.04 0.45
C GLY A 70 -18.01 1.71 -0.20
N HIS A 71 -17.47 1.71 -1.42
CA HIS A 71 -16.99 0.49 -2.05
C HIS A 71 -15.76 -0.06 -1.31
N ALA A 72 -15.82 -1.32 -0.88
CA ALA A 72 -14.76 -2.01 -0.15
C ALA A 72 -14.14 -3.12 -1.00
N GLY A 73 -12.83 -3.34 -0.84
CA GLY A 73 -12.12 -4.38 -1.57
C GLY A 73 -10.60 -4.20 -1.55
N VAL A 74 -9.94 -4.92 -2.45
CA VAL A 74 -8.48 -4.88 -2.67
C VAL A 74 -8.23 -4.21 -4.02
N PRO A 75 -7.71 -2.97 -4.07
CA PRO A 75 -7.49 -2.27 -5.33
C PRO A 75 -6.36 -2.90 -6.15
N GLY A 76 -5.36 -3.47 -5.47
CA GLY A 76 -4.17 -4.07 -6.07
C GLY A 76 -2.94 -3.78 -5.21
N TRP A 77 -1.77 -3.74 -5.85
CA TRP A 77 -0.51 -3.33 -5.23
C TRP A 77 -0.36 -1.81 -5.27
N VAL A 78 -0.17 -1.20 -4.12
CA VAL A 78 0.00 0.25 -3.97
C VAL A 78 1.43 0.53 -3.49
N PRO A 79 2.20 1.43 -4.13
CA PRO A 79 3.53 1.79 -3.67
C PRO A 79 3.45 2.57 -2.36
N VAL A 80 4.18 2.10 -1.35
CA VAL A 80 4.15 2.72 -0.02
C VAL A 80 5.48 3.39 0.36
N GLY A 81 6.57 3.02 -0.31
CA GLY A 81 7.86 3.64 -0.08
C GLY A 81 8.93 3.18 -1.07
N ARG A 82 10.17 3.58 -0.81
CA ARG A 82 11.34 3.21 -1.61
C ARG A 82 12.50 2.78 -0.75
N LEU A 83 13.31 1.87 -1.26
CA LEU A 83 14.58 1.51 -0.65
C LEU A 83 15.70 2.39 -1.20
N ARG A 84 16.46 3.02 -0.30
CA ARG A 84 17.68 3.79 -0.59
C ARG A 84 18.77 3.30 0.33
N GLU A 85 19.81 2.69 -0.25
CA GLU A 85 20.99 2.23 0.50
C GLU A 85 20.67 1.26 1.66
N GLY A 86 19.56 0.53 1.57
CA GLY A 86 19.09 -0.40 2.61
C GLY A 86 18.10 0.20 3.59
N GLU A 87 17.86 1.52 3.52
CA GLU A 87 16.91 2.23 4.35
C GLU A 87 15.58 2.45 3.61
N PHE A 88 14.49 2.45 4.39
CA PHE A 88 13.17 2.81 3.90
C PHE A 88 13.03 4.33 3.78
N VAL A 89 12.56 4.79 2.64
CA VAL A 89 12.21 6.18 2.38
C VAL A 89 10.72 6.23 2.08
N ASP A 90 10.01 6.91 2.97
CA ASP A 90 8.58 7.07 2.92
C ASP A 90 8.13 7.86 1.66
N ILE A 91 6.96 7.50 1.14
CA ILE A 91 6.19 8.32 0.20
C ILE A 91 5.10 8.99 1.02
N ASP A 92 4.95 10.31 0.93
CA ASP A 92 3.90 11.07 1.64
C ASP A 92 2.50 10.72 1.09
N ARG A 93 2.00 9.53 1.47
CA ARG A 93 0.79 8.86 0.93
C ARG A 93 -0.48 9.67 1.15
N GLU A 94 -0.51 10.53 2.15
CA GLU A 94 -1.64 11.43 2.43
C GLU A 94 -1.67 12.65 1.49
N ARG A 95 -0.55 12.97 0.83
CA ARG A 95 -0.42 14.16 -0.03
C ARG A 95 -0.19 13.88 -1.50
N VAL A 96 0.00 12.62 -1.88
CA VAL A 96 0.20 12.22 -3.27
C VAL A 96 -0.90 11.31 -3.76
N VAL A 97 -1.08 11.28 -5.08
CA VAL A 97 -1.91 10.26 -5.74
C VAL A 97 -1.05 9.03 -5.99
N LEU A 98 -1.51 7.88 -5.51
CA LEU A 98 -0.79 6.62 -5.59
C LEU A 98 -1.31 5.79 -6.77
N PRO A 99 -0.43 5.38 -7.70
CA PRO A 99 -0.82 4.47 -8.76
C PRO A 99 -1.11 3.08 -8.20
N VAL A 100 -2.16 2.45 -8.68
CA VAL A 100 -2.47 1.05 -8.34
C VAL A 100 -1.95 0.15 -9.44
N ARG A 101 -1.22 -0.91 -9.05
CA ARG A 101 -0.76 -1.94 -9.98
C ARG A 101 -1.54 -3.21 -9.74
N ARG A 102 -2.20 -3.70 -10.79
CA ARG A 102 -2.70 -5.07 -10.80
C ARG A 102 -1.50 -5.97 -11.06
N GLY A 103 -0.99 -6.58 -10.00
CA GLY A 103 -0.11 -7.72 -10.17
C GLY A 103 -0.97 -8.89 -10.59
N ASP A 104 -0.53 -9.64 -11.61
CA ASP A 104 -1.00 -11.00 -11.75
C ASP A 104 -0.70 -11.68 -10.40
N ASP A 105 -1.71 -12.25 -9.77
CA ASP A 105 -1.49 -13.15 -8.65
C ASP A 105 -0.64 -14.30 -9.22
N ASP A 106 0.69 -14.20 -9.10
CA ASP A 106 1.60 -15.32 -9.33
C ASP A 106 1.26 -16.37 -8.26
N GLU A 107 0.36 -17.28 -8.68
CA GLU A 107 0.09 -18.66 -8.26
C GLU A 107 0.53 -19.12 -6.87
#